data_AF-A0A383CFY1-F1
#
_entry.id   AF-A0A383CFY1-F1
#
_cell.length_a   1.000
_cell.length_b   1.000
_cell.length_c   1.000
_cell.angle_alpha   90.00
_cell.angle_beta   90.00
_cell.angle_gamma   90.00
#
_symmetry.space_group_name_H-M   'P 1'
#
loop_
_entity.id
_entity.type
_entity.pdbx_description
1 polymer ?
#
loop_
_entity_poly.entity_id
_entity_poly.type
_entity_poly.pdbx_seq_one_letter_code
_entity_poly.pdbx_strand_id
1 'polypeptide(L)' 'VLAEEIRRHDRAYYVEAQPAISDQEYDQLYRELLDLELAHPELQTADSPSQRVGGAP' A
#
# COMPACT_ATOMS: atom_id res chain seq x y z
N VAL A 1 -4.87 4.78 9.18
CA VAL A 1 -3.48 4.24 9.18
C VAL A 1 -2.95 4.25 7.74
N LEU A 2 -1.64 4.34 7.49
CA LEU A 2 -1.06 4.42 6.14
C LEU A 2 -1.53 3.29 5.20
N ALA A 3 -1.70 2.07 5.74
CA ALA A 3 -2.28 0.94 5.00
C ALA A 3 -3.72 1.19 4.49
N GLU A 4 -4.55 1.96 5.20
CA GLU A 4 -5.90 2.33 4.73
C GLU A 4 -5.86 3.35 3.59
N GLU A 5 -4.87 4.25 3.62
CA GLU A 5 -4.67 5.25 2.58
C GLU A 5 -4.25 4.58 1.26
N ILE A 6 -3.26 3.68 1.33
CA ILE A 6 -2.85 2.87 0.17
C ILE A 6 -4.04 2.06 -0.38
N ARG A 7 -4.85 1.42 0.49
CA ARG A 7 -6.06 0.71 0.03
C ARG A 7 -7.08 1.61 -0.68
N ARG A 8 -7.20 2.88 -0.28
CA ARG A 8 -8.06 3.84 -0.98
C ARG A 8 -7.51 4.16 -2.36
N HIS A 9 -6.21 4.34 -2.48
CA HIS A 9 -5.56 4.56 -3.77
C HIS A 9 -5.63 3.33 -4.68
N ASP A 10 -5.43 2.12 -4.16
CA ASP A 10 -5.64 0.86 -4.89
C ASP A 10 -7.05 0.77 -5.46
N ARG A 11 -8.06 1.06 -4.63
CA ARG A 11 -9.46 1.05 -5.07
C ARG A 11 -9.71 2.09 -6.15
N ALA A 12 -9.19 3.30 -5.98
CA ALA A 12 -9.32 4.38 -6.95
C ALA A 12 -8.69 4.00 -8.30
N TYR A 13 -7.51 3.35 -8.28
CA TYR A 13 -6.79 2.89 -9.46
C TYR A 13 -7.47 1.70 -10.14
N TYR A 14 -7.69 0.60 -9.41
CA TYR A 14 -8.14 -0.67 -9.98
C TYR A 14 -9.66 -0.80 -10.15
N VAL A 15 -10.45 -0.16 -9.28
CA VAL A 15 -11.92 -0.31 -9.29
C VAL A 15 -12.59 0.89 -9.96
N GLU A 16 -12.16 2.10 -9.61
CA GLU A 16 -12.81 3.33 -10.09
C GLU A 16 -12.21 3.88 -11.39
N ALA A 17 -11.04 3.36 -11.80
CA ALA A 17 -10.23 3.86 -12.91
C ALA A 17 -10.00 5.38 -12.82
N GLN A 18 -9.90 5.90 -11.60
CA GLN A 18 -9.75 7.30 -11.25
C GLN A 18 -8.60 7.45 -10.25
N PRO A 19 -7.34 7.28 -10.69
CA PRO A 19 -6.19 7.44 -9.81
C PRO A 19 -6.19 8.86 -9.20
N ALA A 20 -6.21 8.92 -7.87
CA ALA A 20 -6.19 10.19 -7.14
C ALA A 20 -4.78 10.79 -6.98
N ILE A 21 -3.76 9.95 -7.15
CA ILE A 21 -2.34 10.29 -7.01
C ILE A 21 -1.55 9.69 -8.18
N SER A 22 -0.38 10.25 -8.45
CA SER A 22 0.57 9.73 -9.43
C SER A 22 1.26 8.45 -8.95
N ASP A 23 1.82 7.69 -9.88
CA ASP A 23 2.61 6.49 -9.58
C ASP A 23 3.78 6.80 -8.62
N GLN A 24 4.42 7.96 -8.78
CA GLN A 24 5.52 8.38 -7.90
C GLN A 24 5.06 8.63 -6.46
N GLU A 25 3.90 9.24 -6.26
CA GLU A 25 3.32 9.46 -4.94
C GLU A 25 2.91 8.13 -4.30
N TYR A 26 2.35 7.21 -5.09
CA TYR A 26 2.02 5.87 -4.63
C TYR A 26 3.27 5.10 -4.18
N ASP A 27 4.34 5.13 -4.96
CA ASP A 27 5.62 4.50 -4.62
C ASP A 27 6.21 5.04 -3.31
N GLN A 28 6.05 6.34 -3.05
CA GLN A 28 6.49 6.95 -1.80
C GLN A 28 5.68 6.45 -0.60
N LEU A 29 4.34 6.46 -0.71
CA LEU A 29 3.45 5.94 0.35
C LEU A 29 3.74 4.46 0.64
N TYR A 30 3.95 3.67 -0.41
CA TYR A 30 4.25 2.25 -0.27
C TYR A 30 5.60 2.00 0.39
N ARG A 31 6.63 2.79 0.04
CA ARG A 31 7.94 2.69 0.70
C ARG A 31 7.87 3.09 2.18
N GLU A 32 7.10 4.12 2.52
CA GLU A 32 6.85 4.50 3.91
C GLU A 32 6.13 3.39 4.70
N LEU A 33 5.16 2.71 4.08
CA LEU A 33 4.51 1.55 4.70
C LEU A 33 5.51 0.44 5.00
N LEU A 34 6.39 0.13 4.05
CA LEU A 34 7.43 -0.89 4.25
C LEU A 34 8.39 -0.50 5.38
N ASP A 35 8.86 0.74 5.41
CA ASP A 35 9.77 1.22 6.46
C ASP A 35 9.10 1.16 7.84
N LEU A 36 7.82 1.54 7.92
CA LEU A 36 7.02 1.45 9.14
C LEU A 36 6.89 -0.01 9.61
N GLU A 37 6.56 -0.92 8.70
CA GLU A 37 6.40 -2.35 8.97
C GLU A 37 7.71 -3.06 9.30
N LEU A 38 8.84 -2.57 8.80
CA LEU A 38 10.17 -3.03 9.17
C LEU A 38 10.54 -2.57 10.59
N ALA A 39 10.20 -1.32 10.94
CA ALA A 39 10.41 -0.78 12.27
C ALA A 39 9.46 -1.39 13.32
N HIS A 40 8.26 -1.77 12.89
CA HIS A 40 7.19 -2.32 13.72
C HIS A 40 6.64 -3.62 13.12
N PRO A 41 7.33 -4.77 13.32
CA PRO A 41 6.88 -6.05 12.79
C PRO A 41 5.46 -6.45 13.21
N GLU A 42 4.97 -5.95 14.35
CA GLU A 42 3.59 -6.13 14.82
C GLU A 42 2.52 -5.50 13.92
N LEU A 43 2.90 -4.54 13.06
CA LEU A 43 2.01 -3.90 12.09
C LEU A 43 1.92 -4.67 10.76
N GLN A 44 2.83 -5.64 10.52
CA GLN A 44 2.73 -6.53 9.37
C GLN A 44 1.59 -7.52 9.57
N THR A 45 0.41 -7.15 9.10
CA THR A 45 -0.76 -8.00 9.09
C THR A 45 -0.94 -8.66 7.72
N ALA A 46 -1.59 -9.83 7.69
CA ALA A 46 -1.84 -10.56 6.43
C ALA A 46 -2.74 -9.80 5.44
N ASP A 47 -3.48 -8.79 5.90
CA ASP A 47 -4.32 -7.91 5.08
C ASP A 47 -3.62 -6.62 4.65
N SER A 48 -2.36 -6.40 5.05
CA SER A 48 -1.57 -5.25 4.65
C SER A 48 -1.36 -5.21 3.12
N PRO A 49 -1.42 -4.03 2.47
CA PRO A 49 -1.07 -3.88 1.07
C PRO A 49 0.31 -4.43 0.71
N SER A 50 1.28 -4.33 1.63
CA SER A 50 2.65 -4.81 1.41
C SER A 50 2.74 -6.32 1.20
N GLN A 51 1.85 -7.09 1.83
CA GLN A 51 1.79 -8.55 1.76
C GLN A 51 1.09 -9.05 0.50
N ARG A 52 0.28 -8.21 -0.16
CA ARG A 52 -0.48 -8.59 -1.36
C ARG A 52 0.37 -8.59 -2.63
N VAL A 53 1.35 -7.69 -2.72
CA VAL A 53 2.17 -7.52 -3.94
C VAL A 53 3.31 -8.55 -4.01
N GLY A 54 3.70 -9.16 -2.87
CA GLY A 54 4.73 -10.20 -2.79
C GLY A 54 4.31 -11.60 -3.27
N GLY A 55 3.08 -11.75 -3.78
CA GLY A 55 2.49 -13.03 -4.19
C GLY A 55 2.28 -13.17 -5.70
N ALA A 56 3.28 -12.85 -6.52
CA ALA A 56 3.38 -13.43 -7.86
C ALA A 56 4.36 -14.62 -7.78
N PRO A 57 4.00 -15.82 -8.30
CA PRO A 57 4.80 -17.05 -8.16
C PRO A 57 6.19 -16.97 -8.78
#